data_AF-A0A7X2N039-F1
#
_entry.id   AF-A0A7X2N039-F1
#
_cell.length_a   1.000
_cell.length_b   1.000
_cell.length_c   1.000
_cell.angle_alpha   90.00
_cell.angle_beta   90.00
_cell.angle_gamma   90.00
#
_symmetry.space_group_name_H-M   'P 1'
#
loop_
_entity.id
_entity.type
_entity.pdbx_description
1 polymer ?
#
loop_
_entity_poly.entity_id
_entity_poly.type
_entity_poly.pdbx_seq_one_letter_code
_entity_poly.pdbx_strand_id
1 'polypeptide(L)'
;MDNNAAEGSIRSFCVGKHNWHIIDTIDGAKASAIIYSIAETAKANNLKPYNYFEYLLTEIPKHMEDKKLEFLDDLLPWSDKLSQECRKTNR
;
A
#
# COMPACT_ATOMS: atom_id res chain seq x y z
N MET A 1 -4.51 23.67 4.17
CA MET A 1 -4.32 22.22 3.98
C MET A 1 -5.55 21.72 3.27
N ASP A 2 -5.48 21.59 1.96
CA ASP A 2 -6.65 21.30 1.13
C ASP A 2 -6.79 19.77 1.00
N ASN A 3 -7.88 19.23 1.57
CA ASN A 3 -8.22 17.80 1.52
C ASN A 3 -8.62 17.32 0.10
N ASN A 4 -8.78 18.27 -0.83
CA ASN A 4 -9.25 18.03 -2.19
C ASN A 4 -8.37 17.04 -2.98
N ALA A 5 -7.05 17.01 -2.72
CA ALA A 5 -6.14 16.04 -3.34
C ALA A 5 -6.38 14.61 -2.84
N ALA A 6 -6.53 14.43 -1.53
CA ALA A 6 -6.82 13.14 -0.92
C ALA A 6 -8.21 12.63 -1.32
N GLU A 7 -9.21 13.51 -1.33
CA GLU A 7 -10.58 13.21 -1.79
C GLU A 7 -10.62 12.83 -3.27
N GLY A 8 -9.84 13.53 -4.11
CA GLY A 8 -9.73 13.23 -5.54
C GLY A 8 -9.16 11.83 -5.79
N SER A 9 -8.08 11.47 -5.10
CA SER A 9 -7.45 10.15 -5.18
C SER A 9 -8.44 9.03 -4.79
N ILE A 10 -9.13 9.14 -3.66
CA ILE A 10 -10.01 8.09 -3.15
C ILE A 10 -11.36 8.00 -3.89
N ARG A 11 -11.80 9.08 -4.55
CA ARG A 11 -13.09 9.13 -5.26
C ARG A 11 -13.20 8.06 -6.35
N SER A 12 -12.15 7.80 -7.12
CA SER A 12 -12.20 6.78 -8.18
C SER A 12 -12.37 5.36 -7.62
N PHE A 13 -11.92 5.13 -6.39
CA PHE A 13 -12.11 3.87 -5.67
C PHE A 13 -13.55 3.77 -5.12
N CYS A 14 -14.11 4.84 -4.54
CA CYS A 14 -15.43 4.79 -3.91
C CYS A 14 -16.62 4.81 -4.88
N VAL A 15 -16.46 5.28 -6.11
CA VAL A 15 -17.58 5.54 -7.05
C VAL A 15 -17.94 4.32 -7.92
N GLY A 16 -17.17 3.22 -7.88
CA GLY A 16 -17.40 2.05 -8.72
C GLY A 16 -18.47 1.08 -8.18
N LYS A 17 -19.45 0.70 -9.01
CA LYS A 17 -20.47 -0.34 -8.69
C LYS A 17 -19.85 -1.70 -8.33
N HIS A 18 -18.64 -1.99 -8.81
CA HIS A 18 -17.90 -3.21 -8.47
C HIS A 18 -17.28 -3.14 -7.06
N ASN A 19 -16.95 -1.94 -6.56
CA ASN A 19 -16.36 -1.78 -5.24
C ASN A 19 -17.36 -1.96 -4.11
N TRP A 20 -18.67 -1.77 -4.37
CA TRP A 20 -19.72 -2.04 -3.37
C TRP A 20 -19.73 -3.49 -2.90
N HIS A 21 -19.41 -4.45 -3.78
CA HIS A 21 -19.34 -5.86 -3.38
C HIS A 21 -18.12 -6.18 -2.49
N ILE A 22 -17.09 -5.34 -2.50
CA ILE A 22 -15.88 -5.48 -1.66
C ILE A 22 -16.05 -4.75 -0.33
N ILE A 23 -16.88 -3.70 -0.31
CA ILE A 23 -17.11 -2.81 0.83
C ILE A 23 -18.53 -3.04 1.41
N ASP A 24 -18.98 -4.29 1.48
CA ASP A 24 -20.29 -4.64 2.05
C ASP A 24 -20.28 -4.63 3.60
N THR A 25 -19.08 -4.64 4.21
CA THR A 25 -18.89 -4.66 5.66
C THR A 25 -17.94 -3.56 6.14
N ILE A 26 -18.09 -3.15 7.41
CA ILE A 26 -17.20 -2.16 8.05
C ILE A 26 -15.75 -2.63 8.05
N ASP A 27 -15.51 -3.93 8.28
CA ASP A 27 -14.17 -4.51 8.21
C ASP A 27 -13.62 -4.54 6.78
N GLY A 28 -14.45 -4.83 5.77
CA GLY A 28 -14.08 -4.71 4.36
C GLY A 28 -13.71 -3.28 3.95
N ALA A 29 -14.44 -2.28 4.47
CA ALA A 29 -14.13 -0.87 4.27
C ALA A 29 -12.77 -0.49 4.88
N LYS A 30 -12.51 -0.94 6.11
CA LYS A 30 -11.24 -0.69 6.81
C LYS A 30 -10.06 -1.33 6.08
N ALA A 31 -10.17 -2.61 5.72
CA ALA A 31 -9.11 -3.31 4.99
C ALA A 31 -8.82 -2.63 3.64
N SER A 32 -9.88 -2.24 2.92
CA SER A 32 -9.77 -1.48 1.67
C SER A 32 -9.04 -0.16 1.85
N ALA A 33 -9.38 0.62 2.89
CA ALA A 33 -8.73 1.89 3.18
C ALA A 33 -7.25 1.72 3.53
N ILE A 34 -6.88 0.65 4.25
CA ILE A 34 -5.49 0.34 4.59
C ILE A 34 -4.69 0.02 3.31
N ILE A 35 -5.18 -0.92 2.49
CA ILE A 35 -4.51 -1.30 1.23
C ILE A 35 -4.35 -0.07 0.33
N TYR A 36 -5.40 0.75 0.22
CA TYR A 36 -5.34 1.97 -0.57
C TYR A 36 -4.28 2.95 -0.05
N SER A 37 -4.23 3.16 1.27
CA SER A 37 -3.23 4.03 1.89
C SER A 37 -1.80 3.57 1.61
N ILE A 38 -1.55 2.25 1.68
CA ILE A 38 -0.24 1.66 1.35
C ILE A 38 0.08 1.86 -0.13
N ALA A 39 -0.89 1.64 -1.03
CA ALA A 39 -0.70 1.82 -2.47
C ALA A 39 -0.38 3.27 -2.84
N GLU A 40 -1.10 4.24 -2.28
CA GLU A 40 -0.84 5.68 -2.51
C GLU A 40 0.51 6.09 -1.91
N THR A 41 0.86 5.58 -0.73
CA THR A 41 2.19 5.83 -0.12
C THR A 41 3.31 5.29 -1.01
N ALA A 42 3.14 4.09 -1.59
CA ALA A 42 4.10 3.52 -2.54
C ALA A 42 4.23 4.39 -3.79
N LYS A 43 3.11 4.87 -4.36
CA LYS A 43 3.15 5.80 -5.51
C LYS A 43 3.85 7.10 -5.18
N ALA A 44 3.60 7.68 -4.01
CA ALA A 44 4.22 8.92 -3.55
C ALA A 44 5.75 8.76 -3.38
N ASN A 45 6.23 7.56 -3.04
CA ASN A 45 7.65 7.23 -2.95
C ASN A 45 8.27 6.72 -4.26
N ASN A 46 7.61 6.94 -5.41
CA ASN A 46 8.07 6.48 -6.73
C ASN A 46 8.25 4.96 -6.85
N LEU A 47 7.48 4.19 -6.10
CA LEU A 47 7.45 2.73 -6.20
C LEU A 47 6.36 2.27 -7.17
N LYS A 48 6.52 1.03 -7.67
CA LYS A 48 5.48 0.27 -8.38
C LYS A 48 4.62 -0.42 -7.31
N PRO A 49 3.34 -0.03 -7.15
CA PRO A 49 2.52 -0.56 -6.06
C PRO A 49 2.40 -2.08 -6.09
N TYR A 50 2.21 -2.68 -7.28
CA TYR A 50 2.09 -4.12 -7.44
C TYR A 50 3.33 -4.87 -6.91
N ASN A 51 4.53 -4.52 -7.40
CA ASN A 51 5.78 -5.14 -6.96
C ASN A 51 6.04 -4.91 -5.47
N TYR A 52 5.69 -3.72 -4.97
CA TYR A 52 5.82 -3.41 -3.54
C TYR A 52 4.90 -4.29 -2.69
N PHE A 53 3.64 -4.52 -3.09
CA PHE A 53 2.76 -5.46 -2.41
C PHE A 53 3.26 -6.90 -2.47
N GLU A 54 3.76 -7.34 -3.62
CA GLU A 54 4.34 -8.68 -3.77
C GLU A 54 5.54 -8.87 -2.83
N TYR A 55 6.40 -7.87 -2.72
CA TYR A 55 7.52 -7.86 -1.78
C TYR A 55 7.04 -7.91 -0.32
N LEU A 56 6.11 -7.02 0.08
CA LEU A 56 5.55 -7.02 1.43
C LEU A 56 4.91 -8.37 1.80
N LEU A 57 4.08 -8.92 0.91
CA LEU A 57 3.39 -10.20 1.13
C LEU A 57 4.35 -11.40 1.15
N THR A 58 5.56 -11.25 0.59
CA THR A 58 6.61 -12.28 0.61
C THR A 58 7.51 -12.16 1.84
N GLU A 59 7.86 -10.95 2.27
CA GLU A 59 8.77 -10.71 3.39
C GLU A 59 8.08 -10.76 4.76
N ILE A 60 6.87 -10.19 4.91
CA ILE A 60 6.12 -10.20 6.17
C ILE A 60 5.97 -11.62 6.76
N PRO A 61 5.55 -12.66 6.00
CA PRO A 61 5.40 -14.01 6.56
C PRO A 61 6.73 -14.64 7.01
N LYS A 62 7.88 -14.20 6.47
CA LYS A 62 9.20 -14.70 6.91
C LYS A 62 9.56 -14.22 8.31
N HIS A 63 8.96 -13.11 8.75
CA HIS A 63 9.20 -12.48 10.03
C HIS A 63 8.02 -12.63 11.01
N MET A 64 7.05 -13.50 10.72
CA MET A 64 5.88 -13.73 11.59
C MET A 64 6.24 -14.27 12.98
N GLU A 65 7.36 -14.98 13.10
CA GLU A 65 7.86 -15.54 14.36
C GLU A 65 8.79 -14.57 15.11
N ASP A 66 9.22 -13.49 14.46
CA ASP A 66 10.10 -12.50 15.06
C ASP A 66 9.34 -11.65 16.09
N LYS A 67 9.84 -11.65 17.33
CA LYS A 67 9.30 -10.79 18.40
C LYS A 67 9.60 -9.31 18.21
N LYS A 68 10.53 -8.97 17.32
CA LYS A 68 11.01 -7.61 17.11
C LYS A 68 10.54 -7.10 15.75
N LEU A 69 9.90 -5.94 15.77
CA LEU A 69 9.37 -5.28 14.58
C LEU A 69 10.43 -4.44 13.83
N GLU A 70 11.72 -4.63 14.13
CA GLU A 70 12.82 -3.89 13.52
C GLU A 70 12.87 -4.11 11.99
N PHE A 71 12.44 -5.28 11.51
CA PHE A 71 12.35 -5.59 10.08
C PHE A 71 11.33 -4.73 9.32
N LEU A 72 10.35 -4.14 10.02
CA LEU A 72 9.37 -3.26 9.39
C LEU A 72 10.02 -1.99 8.85
N ASP A 73 11.05 -1.47 9.52
CA ASP A 73 11.76 -0.27 9.08
C ASP A 73 12.37 -0.47 7.68
N ASP A 74 12.89 -1.67 7.44
CA ASP A 74 13.45 -2.08 6.16
C ASP A 74 12.39 -2.28 5.06
N LEU A 75 11.13 -2.53 5.44
CA LEU A 75 9.99 -2.69 4.52
C LEU A 75 9.32 -1.37 4.16
N LEU A 76 9.64 -0.27 4.85
CA LEU A 76 9.01 1.03 4.61
C LEU A 76 9.30 1.54 3.20
N PRO A 77 8.39 2.32 2.59
CA PRO A 77 8.50 2.71 1.18
C PRO A 77 9.66 3.67 0.89
N TRP A 78 10.27 4.26 1.92
CA TRP A 78 11.48 5.09 1.84
C TRP A 78 12.76 4.34 2.23
N SER A 79 12.68 3.04 2.54
CA SER A 79 13.83 2.22 2.91
C SER A 79 14.77 2.02 1.72
N ASP A 80 16.07 2.12 1.97
CA ASP A 80 17.09 1.84 0.97
C ASP A 80 17.32 0.34 0.71
N LYS A 81 16.77 -0.53 1.57
CA LYS A 81 16.86 -2.00 1.41
C LYS A 81 15.81 -2.57 0.45
N LEU A 82 14.88 -1.75 -0.02
CA LEU A 82 13.86 -2.18 -0.99
C LEU A 82 14.47 -2.65 -2.30
N SER A 83 13.95 -3.76 -2.82
CA SER A 83 14.38 -4.32 -4.11
C SER A 83 14.22 -3.29 -5.23
N GLN A 84 15.21 -3.24 -6.14
CA GLN A 84 15.20 -2.32 -7.29
C GLN A 84 14.00 -2.55 -8.22
N GLU A 85 13.42 -3.76 -8.20
CA GLU A 85 12.21 -4.07 -8.98
C GLU A 85 10.98 -3.30 -8.50
N CYS A 86 10.93 -2.96 -7.20
CA CYS A 86 9.88 -2.13 -6.62
C CYS A 86 10.00 -0.66 -7.00
N ARG A 87 11.20 -0.19 -7.37
CA ARG A 87 11.41 1.21 -7.77
C ARG A 87 10.93 1.41 -9.21
N LYS A 88 10.28 2.55 -9.48
CA LYS A 88 10.01 2.97 -10.86
C LYS A 88 11.33 3.42 -11.50
N THR A 89 11.77 2.71 -12.54
CA THR A 89 12.79 3.24 -13.46
C THR A 89 12.17 4.40 -14.22
N ASN A 90 12.67 5.62 -14.00
CA ASN A 90 12.30 6.76 -14.83
C ASN A 90 12.86 6.50 -16.24
N ARG A 91 11.97 6.27 -17.21
CA ARG A 91 12.30 6.30 -18.63
C ARG A 91 11.52 7.44 -19.28
#